data_AF-A0A084WAD7-F1
#
_entry.id   AF-A0A084WAD7-F1
#
_cell.length_a   1.000
_cell.length_b   1.000
_cell.length_c   1.000
_cell.angle_alpha   90.00
_cell.angle_beta   90.00
_cell.angle_gamma   90.00
#
_symmetry.space_group_name_H-M   'P 1'
#
loop_
_entity.id
_entity.type
_entity.pdbx_description
1 polymer ?
#
loop_
_entity_poly.entity_id
_entity_poly.type
_entity_poly.pdbx_seq_one_letter_code
_entity_poly.pdbx_strand_id
1 'polypeptide(L)'
;MDDRFSTLSSYDQHGSSSSAHAALYGGGPGSGSHHKAIPEIFLTRLLATKGTIQKFVDDLFATILTVNEALPPAVKWLYDLLDAAARHHGIHDPEVIHAWKSNSLPLRFWVNFIKNPDFIFDIYKTPSVDVCLSVIAQTFMDACSTTEYRLGKDSPSNKLLFAKDLPQYREMVSNFYADIAMMPQISDQEMRSAMQRLSIHQQQFDTLAALKELYIYVSKYRPQIKEVLEMDMTASKLHLSHKLDLVAATLEGMFKIFYLIHYP
;
A
#
# COMPACT_ATOMS: atom_id res chain seq x y z
N MET A 1 7.23 -22.87 4.37
CA MET A 1 6.25 -21.75 4.47
C MET A 1 6.97 -20.48 4.00
N ASP A 2 7.61 -20.46 2.83
CA ASP A 2 7.13 -20.52 1.43
C ASP A 2 6.64 -19.16 0.90
N ASP A 3 7.58 -18.21 0.77
CA ASP A 3 8.09 -17.63 -0.49
C ASP A 3 7.15 -17.53 -1.72
N ARG A 4 5.90 -17.10 -1.53
CA ARG A 4 4.98 -16.82 -2.65
C ARG A 4 4.39 -15.42 -2.65
N PHE A 5 5.23 -14.41 -2.40
CA PHE A 5 4.87 -13.01 -2.68
C PHE A 5 5.87 -12.26 -3.60
N SER A 6 6.84 -12.97 -4.19
CA SER A 6 7.97 -12.35 -4.92
C SER A 6 7.85 -12.33 -6.44
N THR A 7 6.71 -12.68 -7.04
CA THR A 7 6.57 -12.74 -8.51
C THR A 7 5.53 -11.75 -9.02
N LEU A 8 5.89 -10.46 -9.03
CA LEU A 8 5.31 -9.41 -9.87
C LEU A 8 6.37 -8.33 -10.18
N SER A 9 7.53 -8.75 -10.69
CA SER A 9 8.56 -7.84 -11.23
C SER A 9 9.40 -8.54 -12.29
N SER A 10 8.75 -8.96 -13.37
CA SER A 10 9.45 -9.45 -14.56
C SER A 10 8.64 -9.12 -15.80
N TYR A 11 8.67 -7.84 -16.20
CA TYR A 11 8.36 -7.43 -17.56
C TYR A 11 9.37 -6.35 -17.98
N ASP A 12 9.96 -6.61 -19.15
CA ASP A 12 10.76 -5.74 -20.03
C ASP A 12 12.23 -5.42 -19.66
N GLN A 13 13.08 -6.42 -19.87
CA GLN A 13 14.40 -6.21 -20.48
C GLN A 13 14.34 -6.68 -21.94
N HIS A 14 14.31 -5.73 -22.88
CA HIS A 14 15.06 -5.80 -24.15
C HIS A 14 14.74 -4.57 -25.01
N GLY A 15 15.73 -3.69 -25.18
CA GLY A 15 15.67 -2.65 -26.21
C GLY A 15 16.22 -1.31 -25.77
N SER A 16 17.55 -1.18 -25.65
CA SER A 16 18.21 0.11 -25.84
C SER A 16 19.57 -0.12 -26.44
N SER A 17 19.58 -0.03 -27.76
CA SER A 17 20.76 0.18 -28.59
C SER A 17 21.52 1.41 -28.10
N SER A 18 22.84 1.26 -28.05
CA SER A 18 23.84 2.27 -27.74
C SER A 18 23.59 3.59 -28.49
N SER A 19 23.52 4.70 -27.75
CA SER A 19 23.97 5.99 -28.26
C SER A 19 24.70 6.73 -27.15
N ALA A 20 25.99 6.90 -27.37
CA ALA A 20 26.94 7.50 -26.48
C ALA A 20 26.77 9.02 -26.42
N HIS A 21 26.74 9.58 -25.22
CA HIS A 21 27.24 10.93 -24.98
C HIS A 21 27.98 10.99 -23.62
N ALA A 22 29.31 11.06 -23.75
CA ALA A 22 30.33 11.49 -22.79
C ALA A 22 30.47 10.71 -21.46
N ALA A 23 31.42 9.78 -21.31
CA ALA A 23 32.83 10.03 -20.96
C ALA A 23 32.97 10.92 -19.71
N LEU A 24 33.32 10.39 -18.54
CA LEU A 24 34.70 10.05 -18.18
C LEU A 24 34.72 9.01 -17.03
N TYR A 25 35.07 7.75 -17.31
CA TYR A 25 35.68 6.87 -16.31
C TYR A 25 36.60 5.88 -17.02
N GLY A 26 37.90 6.04 -16.77
CA GLY A 26 38.90 5.04 -17.11
C GLY A 26 38.99 3.97 -16.03
N GLY A 27 39.18 2.73 -16.50
CA GLY A 27 40.08 1.76 -15.88
C GLY A 27 39.53 0.78 -14.83
N GLY A 28 39.20 -0.45 -15.27
CA GLY A 28 39.68 -1.69 -14.64
C GLY A 28 38.82 -2.34 -13.53
N PRO A 29 38.58 -3.67 -13.56
CA PRO A 29 37.63 -4.34 -12.67
C PRO A 29 38.31 -4.83 -11.38
N GLY A 30 37.72 -4.50 -10.24
CA GLY A 30 38.03 -5.05 -8.93
C GLY A 30 36.78 -5.06 -8.07
N SER A 31 36.25 -6.26 -7.81
CA SER A 31 35.04 -6.50 -7.02
C SER A 31 35.25 -6.13 -5.56
N GLY A 32 34.51 -5.12 -5.10
CA GLY A 32 34.33 -4.75 -3.70
C GLY A 32 33.09 -3.87 -3.61
N SER A 33 32.12 -4.25 -2.77
CA SER A 33 30.94 -3.46 -2.45
C SER A 33 31.38 -2.17 -1.75
N HIS A 34 31.77 -1.17 -2.54
CA HIS A 34 31.99 0.17 -2.05
C HIS A 34 30.62 0.82 -1.86
N HIS A 35 30.19 0.97 -0.61
CA HIS A 35 29.40 2.14 -0.23
C HIS A 35 30.27 3.35 -0.57
N LYS A 36 30.14 3.85 -1.80
CA LYS A 36 30.83 5.06 -2.24
C LYS A 36 30.22 6.19 -1.43
N ALA A 37 30.96 6.64 -0.40
CA ALA A 37 30.64 7.87 0.31
C ALA A 37 30.32 8.94 -0.74
N ILE A 38 29.14 9.54 -0.63
CA ILE A 38 28.74 10.64 -1.51
C ILE A 38 29.80 11.72 -1.33
N PRO A 39 30.52 12.13 -2.41
CA PRO A 39 31.50 13.20 -2.29
C PRO A 39 30.82 14.41 -1.64
N GLU A 40 31.42 14.99 -0.60
CA GLU A 40 30.80 16.01 0.27
C GLU A 40 30.15 17.17 -0.52
N ILE A 41 30.67 17.47 -1.71
CA ILE A 41 30.14 18.46 -2.66
C ILE A 41 28.66 18.21 -3.01
N PHE A 42 28.25 16.94 -3.12
CA PHE A 42 26.89 16.56 -3.48
C PHE A 42 25.96 16.57 -2.26
N LEU A 43 26.49 16.43 -1.03
CA LEU A 43 25.69 16.52 0.18
C LEU A 43 25.11 17.94 0.35
N THR A 44 25.90 18.98 0.12
CA THR A 44 25.43 20.37 0.16
C THR A 44 24.33 20.63 -0.88
N ARG A 45 24.44 20.03 -2.07
CA ARG A 45 23.39 20.13 -3.11
C ARG A 45 22.11 19.42 -2.69
N LEU A 46 22.21 18.23 -2.09
CA LEU A 46 21.04 17.50 -1.55
C LEU A 46 20.35 18.31 -0.44
N LEU A 47 21.13 18.90 0.47
CA LEU A 47 20.61 19.76 1.53
C LEU A 47 19.93 21.02 0.99
N ALA A 48 20.51 21.65 -0.04
CA ALA A 48 19.90 22.80 -0.70
C ALA A 48 18.57 22.42 -1.37
N THR A 49 18.53 21.30 -2.11
CA THR A 49 17.28 20.80 -2.71
C THR A 49 16.24 20.46 -1.65
N LYS A 50 16.63 19.77 -0.56
CA LYS A 50 15.74 19.47 0.56
C LYS A 50 15.18 20.75 1.18
N GLY A 51 16.03 21.74 1.42
CA GLY A 51 15.62 23.04 1.95
C GLY A 51 14.58 23.73 1.07
N THR A 52 14.75 23.70 -0.25
CA THR A 52 13.79 24.29 -1.20
C THR A 52 12.43 23.60 -1.18
N ILE A 53 12.38 22.26 -1.03
CA ILE A 53 11.12 21.50 -1.05
C ILE A 53 10.49 21.30 0.32
N GLN A 54 11.19 21.66 1.40
CA GLN A 54 10.84 21.31 2.78
C GLN A 54 9.39 21.63 3.12
N LYS A 55 8.96 22.87 2.84
CA LYS A 55 7.59 23.32 3.13
C LYS A 55 6.53 22.44 2.46
N PHE A 56 6.76 22.01 1.22
CA PHE A 56 5.80 21.15 0.51
C PHE A 56 5.71 19.75 1.13
N VAL A 57 6.82 19.24 1.67
CA VAL A 57 6.83 17.96 2.40
C VAL A 57 6.08 18.11 3.72
N ASP A 58 6.33 19.19 4.46
CA ASP A 58 5.66 19.48 5.72
C ASP A 58 4.14 19.63 5.53
N ASP A 59 3.73 20.43 4.53
CA ASP A 59 2.32 20.66 4.20
C ASP A 59 1.63 19.34 3.78
N LEU A 60 2.31 18.48 3.03
CA LEU A 60 1.80 17.16 2.65
C LEU A 60 1.61 16.26 3.89
N PHE A 61 2.61 16.16 4.76
CA PHE A 61 2.53 15.32 5.95
C PHE A 61 1.46 15.84 6.92
N ALA A 62 1.38 17.15 7.10
CA ALA A 62 0.34 17.78 7.91
C ALA A 62 -1.06 17.50 7.35
N THR A 63 -1.24 17.59 6.04
CA THR A 63 -2.53 17.28 5.38
C THR A 63 -2.94 15.83 5.60
N ILE A 64 -2.00 14.89 5.56
CA ILE A 64 -2.26 13.45 5.75
C ILE A 64 -2.49 13.10 7.23
N LEU A 65 -1.72 13.71 8.14
CA LEU A 65 -1.64 13.34 9.56
C LEU A 65 -2.38 14.33 10.48
N THR A 66 -3.36 15.07 9.98
CA THR A 66 -4.20 15.95 10.80
C THR A 66 -5.64 15.54 10.66
N VAL A 67 -6.32 15.34 11.79
CA VAL A 67 -7.76 15.13 11.81
C VAL A 67 -8.46 16.44 11.42
N ASN A 68 -9.28 16.37 10.37
CA ASN A 68 -10.06 17.49 9.88
C ASN A 68 -11.43 16.99 9.37
N GLU A 69 -12.31 17.91 8.98
CA GLU A 69 -13.67 17.58 8.52
C GLU A 69 -13.70 16.71 7.25
N ALA A 70 -12.61 16.66 6.48
CA ALA A 70 -12.48 15.82 5.30
C ALA A 70 -12.00 14.40 5.60
N LEU A 71 -11.68 14.06 6.87
CA LEU A 71 -11.27 12.71 7.24
C LEU A 71 -12.40 11.71 6.94
N PRO A 72 -12.17 10.66 6.11
CA PRO A 72 -13.21 9.71 5.78
C PRO A 72 -13.69 8.93 7.04
N PRO A 73 -15.01 8.74 7.23
CA PRO A 73 -15.55 7.94 8.34
C PRO A 73 -14.94 6.52 8.42
N ALA A 74 -14.52 5.97 7.28
CA ALA A 74 -13.84 4.69 7.18
C ALA A 74 -12.52 4.63 7.98
N VAL A 75 -11.77 5.74 8.10
CA VAL A 75 -10.52 5.76 8.85
C VAL A 75 -10.79 5.61 10.35
N LYS A 76 -11.72 6.41 10.88
CA LYS A 76 -12.15 6.30 12.29
C LYS A 76 -12.70 4.91 12.58
N TRP A 77 -13.60 4.40 11.74
CA TRP A 77 -14.17 3.06 11.93
C TRP A 77 -13.11 1.96 11.90
N LEU A 78 -12.14 2.03 10.98
CA LEU A 78 -11.04 1.07 10.91
C LEU A 78 -10.18 1.10 12.18
N TYR A 79 -9.86 2.29 12.70
CA TYR A 79 -9.02 2.41 13.89
C TYR A 79 -9.77 1.96 15.16
N ASP A 80 -11.07 2.26 15.26
CA ASP A 80 -11.91 1.75 16.34
C ASP A 80 -12.01 0.21 16.30
N LEU A 81 -12.08 -0.39 15.10
CA LEU A 81 -12.05 -1.83 14.91
C LEU A 81 -10.74 -2.44 15.44
N LEU A 82 -9.60 -1.83 15.10
CA LEU A 82 -8.29 -2.28 15.59
C LEU A 82 -8.17 -2.15 17.12
N ASP A 83 -8.64 -1.04 17.68
CA ASP A 83 -8.63 -0.80 19.13
C ASP A 83 -9.57 -1.78 19.86
N ALA A 84 -10.73 -2.09 19.28
CA ALA A 84 -11.65 -3.08 19.82
C ALA A 84 -11.07 -4.50 19.77
N ALA A 85 -10.40 -4.87 18.67
CA ALA A 85 -9.71 -6.15 18.55
C ALA A 85 -8.58 -6.27 19.59
N ALA A 86 -7.78 -5.21 19.78
CA ALA A 86 -6.74 -5.19 20.81
C ALA A 86 -7.33 -5.41 22.22
N ARG A 87 -8.41 -4.71 22.56
CA ARG A 87 -9.12 -4.92 23.84
C ARG A 87 -9.66 -6.34 23.99
N HIS A 88 -10.31 -6.86 22.95
CA HIS A 88 -10.89 -8.22 22.96
C HIS A 88 -9.83 -9.30 23.21
N HIS A 89 -8.61 -9.11 22.68
CA HIS A 89 -7.50 -10.03 22.84
C HIS A 89 -6.57 -9.71 24.02
N GLY A 90 -6.92 -8.73 24.88
CA GLY A 90 -6.11 -8.37 26.05
C GLY A 90 -4.75 -7.73 25.71
N ILE A 91 -4.64 -7.10 24.54
CA ILE A 91 -3.42 -6.41 24.10
C ILE A 91 -3.44 -4.99 24.66
N HIS A 92 -2.54 -4.74 25.61
CA HIS A 92 -2.41 -3.44 26.29
C HIS A 92 -1.17 -2.65 25.87
N ASP A 93 -0.28 -3.25 25.09
CA ASP A 93 0.92 -2.59 24.59
C ASP A 93 0.56 -1.56 23.49
N PRO A 94 0.76 -0.25 23.74
CA PRO A 94 0.44 0.78 22.77
C PRO A 94 1.28 0.70 21.50
N GLU A 95 2.49 0.12 21.54
CA GLU A 95 3.35 -0.02 20.36
C GLU A 95 2.74 -1.00 19.34
N VAL A 96 2.09 -2.07 19.82
CA VAL A 96 1.42 -3.04 18.95
C VAL A 96 0.24 -2.38 18.23
N ILE A 97 -0.57 -1.62 18.96
CA ILE A 97 -1.74 -0.91 18.39
C ILE A 97 -1.28 0.16 17.40
N HIS A 98 -0.23 0.92 17.75
CA HIS A 98 0.41 1.88 16.85
C HIS A 98 0.88 1.20 15.56
N ALA A 99 1.58 0.07 15.68
CA ALA A 99 2.04 -0.70 14.54
C ALA A 99 0.89 -1.20 13.65
N TRP A 100 -0.23 -1.65 14.23
CA TRP A 100 -1.41 -2.06 13.46
C TRP A 100 -2.00 -0.89 12.67
N LYS A 101 -2.17 0.28 13.30
CA LYS A 101 -2.67 1.50 12.64
C LYS A 101 -1.74 1.91 11.50
N SER A 102 -0.43 2.03 11.75
CA SER A 102 0.59 2.33 10.74
C SER A 102 0.56 1.34 9.56
N ASN A 103 0.49 0.04 9.83
CA ASN A 103 0.49 -1.01 8.81
C ASN A 103 -0.83 -1.11 8.04
N SER A 104 -1.94 -0.64 8.61
CA SER A 104 -3.26 -0.68 7.95
C SER A 104 -3.47 0.43 6.92
N LEU A 105 -2.93 1.63 7.17
CA LEU A 105 -3.26 2.83 6.38
C LEU A 105 -2.00 3.60 5.92
N PRO A 106 -1.22 4.28 6.77
CA PRO A 106 -0.05 5.04 6.32
C PRO A 106 0.91 4.26 5.42
N LEU A 107 1.29 3.05 5.83
CA LEU A 107 2.31 2.26 5.14
C LEU A 107 1.80 1.53 3.89
N ARG A 108 0.49 1.35 3.74
CA ARG A 108 -0.12 0.63 2.60
C ARG A 108 -0.72 1.58 1.58
N PHE A 109 -1.40 2.61 2.04
CA PHE A 109 -2.11 3.57 1.20
C PHE A 109 -1.23 4.80 0.92
N TRP A 110 -0.84 5.54 1.95
CA TRP A 110 -0.18 6.83 1.77
C TRP A 110 1.23 6.73 1.21
N VAL A 111 2.05 5.79 1.69
CA VAL A 111 3.37 5.52 1.09
C VAL A 111 3.25 5.21 -0.41
N ASN A 112 2.20 4.49 -0.82
CA ASN A 112 2.00 4.14 -2.22
C ASN A 112 1.67 5.38 -3.08
N PHE A 113 0.78 6.25 -2.61
CA PHE A 113 0.41 7.46 -3.35
C PHE A 113 1.49 8.56 -3.34
N ILE A 114 2.30 8.65 -2.27
CA ILE A 114 3.47 9.54 -2.26
C ILE A 114 4.47 9.10 -3.33
N LYS A 115 4.67 7.78 -3.50
CA LYS A 115 5.60 7.24 -4.51
C LYS A 115 5.04 7.29 -5.93
N ASN A 116 3.72 7.15 -6.09
CA ASN A 116 3.06 6.97 -7.37
C ASN A 116 1.96 8.04 -7.57
N PRO A 117 2.33 9.33 -7.70
CA PRO A 117 1.37 10.41 -7.96
C PRO A 117 0.67 10.27 -9.31
N ASP A 118 1.25 9.53 -10.25
CA ASP A 118 0.66 9.14 -11.54
C ASP A 118 -0.57 8.23 -11.40
N PHE A 119 -0.85 7.68 -10.22
CA PHE A 119 -2.13 7.00 -9.94
C PHE A 119 -3.28 7.97 -9.70
N ILE A 120 -2.99 9.23 -9.41
CA ILE A 120 -3.98 10.27 -9.11
C ILE A 120 -4.03 11.29 -10.24
N PHE A 121 -2.88 11.65 -10.80
CA PHE A 121 -2.73 12.72 -11.77
C PHE A 121 -2.21 12.18 -13.10
N ASP A 122 -2.69 12.76 -14.20
CA ASP A 122 -2.16 12.49 -15.54
C ASP A 122 -0.81 13.20 -15.73
N ILE A 123 0.26 12.58 -15.24
CA ILE A 123 1.62 13.11 -15.27
C ILE A 123 2.63 12.06 -15.68
N TYR A 124 3.70 12.50 -16.35
CA TYR A 124 4.86 11.65 -16.62
C TYR A 124 5.85 11.71 -15.45
N LYS A 125 5.91 10.62 -14.67
CA LYS A 125 6.90 10.48 -13.59
C LYS A 125 8.26 10.08 -14.15
N THR A 126 9.22 11.02 -14.13
CA THR A 126 10.61 10.72 -14.55
C THR A 126 11.34 9.85 -13.52
N PRO A 127 12.37 9.08 -13.92
CA PRO A 127 13.16 8.28 -12.97
C PRO A 127 13.80 9.10 -11.86
N SER A 128 14.22 10.34 -12.14
CA SER A 128 14.78 11.23 -11.12
C SER A 128 13.74 11.66 -10.09
N VAL A 129 12.51 11.93 -10.52
CA VAL A 129 11.39 12.25 -9.61
C VAL A 129 11.01 11.02 -8.77
N ASP A 130 11.00 9.83 -9.37
CA ASP A 130 10.70 8.58 -8.66
C ASP A 130 11.66 8.31 -7.48
N VAL A 131 12.96 8.54 -7.68
CA VAL A 131 13.96 8.43 -6.61
C VAL A 131 13.73 9.49 -5.52
N CYS A 132 13.45 10.74 -5.89
CA CYS A 132 13.15 11.81 -4.92
C CYS A 132 11.89 11.51 -4.10
N LEU A 133 10.81 11.05 -4.74
CA LEU A 133 9.57 10.67 -4.05
C LEU A 133 9.78 9.45 -3.15
N SER A 134 10.63 8.51 -3.55
CA SER A 134 11.00 7.37 -2.70
C SER A 134 11.73 7.79 -1.44
N VAL A 135 12.55 8.85 -1.49
CA VAL A 135 13.17 9.43 -0.28
C VAL A 135 12.11 10.03 0.65
N ILE A 136 11.16 10.80 0.12
CA ILE A 136 10.08 11.40 0.91
C ILE A 136 9.18 10.32 1.53
N ALA A 137 8.81 9.31 0.75
CA ALA A 137 8.01 8.18 1.21
C ALA A 137 8.72 7.36 2.31
N GLN A 138 10.04 7.20 2.20
CA GLN A 138 10.82 6.56 3.25
C GLN A 138 10.83 7.40 4.54
N THR A 139 10.95 8.73 4.45
CA THR A 139 10.82 9.61 5.61
C THR A 139 9.45 9.48 6.28
N PHE A 140 8.37 9.42 5.50
CA PHE A 140 7.01 9.20 6.01
C PHE A 140 6.88 7.85 6.72
N MET A 141 7.45 6.80 6.13
CA MET A 141 7.51 5.46 6.73
C MET A 141 8.28 5.46 8.05
N ASP A 142 9.45 6.12 8.10
CA ASP A 142 10.28 6.22 9.29
C ASP A 142 9.56 7.02 10.41
N ALA A 143 8.72 8.00 10.05
CA ALA A 143 7.87 8.74 10.98
C ALA A 143 6.76 7.90 11.61
N CYS A 144 6.31 6.85 10.91
CA CYS A 144 5.31 5.91 11.44
C CYS A 144 5.90 4.88 12.42
N SER A 145 7.23 4.79 12.53
CA SER A 145 7.94 3.85 13.41
C SER A 145 8.14 4.42 14.81
N THR A 146 7.88 3.60 15.83
CA THR A 146 8.18 3.90 17.25
C THR A 146 9.65 3.68 17.61
N THR A 147 10.42 2.98 16.76
CA THR A 147 11.83 2.67 17.05
C THR A 147 12.73 3.86 16.74
N GLU A 148 13.50 4.30 17.72
CA GLU A 148 14.55 5.29 17.51
C GLU A 148 15.80 4.66 16.90
N TYR A 149 16.20 5.16 15.72
CA TYR A 149 17.44 4.76 15.08
C TYR A 149 18.55 5.71 15.51
N ARG A 150 19.65 5.18 16.07
CA ARG A 150 20.87 5.97 16.27
C ARG A 150 21.52 6.21 14.92
N LEU A 151 21.40 7.44 14.43
CA LEU A 151 22.03 7.84 13.17
C LEU A 151 23.53 8.03 13.37
N GLY A 152 24.31 7.51 12.44
CA GLY A 152 25.77 7.54 12.44
C GLY A 152 26.31 7.76 11.03
N LYS A 153 27.64 7.76 10.89
CA LYS A 153 28.32 8.01 9.61
C LYS A 153 27.98 6.98 8.53
N ASP A 154 27.60 5.77 8.93
CA ASP A 154 27.21 4.67 8.03
C ASP A 154 25.70 4.62 7.77
N SER A 155 24.93 5.60 8.27
CA SER A 155 23.49 5.66 8.01
C SER A 155 23.21 6.07 6.56
N PRO A 156 22.18 5.51 5.91
CA PRO A 156 21.76 5.90 4.57
C PRO A 156 21.53 7.42 4.46
N SER A 157 21.96 8.02 3.34
CA SER A 157 21.94 9.48 3.17
C SER A 157 20.53 10.08 3.24
N ASN A 158 19.50 9.35 2.80
CA ASN A 158 18.09 9.75 2.93
C ASN A 158 17.65 9.87 4.40
N LYS A 159 18.11 8.96 5.28
CA LYS A 159 17.83 9.04 6.72
C LYS A 159 18.54 10.22 7.37
N LEU A 160 19.79 10.48 6.96
CA LEU A 160 20.54 11.65 7.45
C LEU A 160 19.91 12.97 6.99
N LEU A 161 19.29 13.00 5.82
CA LEU A 161 18.72 14.21 5.21
C LEU A 161 17.52 14.77 6.00
N PHE A 162 16.68 13.89 6.56
CA PHE A 162 15.48 14.24 7.35
C PHE A 162 15.62 13.93 8.86
N ALA A 163 16.84 13.62 9.31
CA ALA A 163 17.14 13.23 10.69
C ALA A 163 16.60 14.20 11.74
N LYS A 164 16.71 15.52 11.46
CA LYS A 164 16.31 16.58 12.38
C LYS A 164 14.80 16.80 12.42
N ASP A 165 14.10 16.49 11.33
CA ASP A 165 12.66 16.70 11.18
C ASP A 165 11.87 15.47 11.67
N LEU A 166 12.50 14.29 11.67
CA LEU A 166 11.86 13.02 12.03
C LEU A 166 11.16 13.00 13.41
N PRO A 167 11.72 13.58 14.50
CA PRO A 167 11.02 13.63 15.78
C PRO A 167 9.67 14.36 15.70
N GLN A 168 9.62 15.48 14.98
CA GLN A 168 8.40 16.25 14.78
C GLN A 168 7.36 15.45 13.99
N TYR A 169 7.78 14.75 12.93
CA TYR A 169 6.85 13.90 12.16
C TYR A 169 6.32 12.72 12.98
N ARG A 170 7.11 12.15 13.89
CA ARG A 170 6.64 11.11 14.81
C ARG A 170 5.61 11.64 15.79
N GLU A 171 5.82 12.84 16.31
CA GLU A 171 4.84 13.52 17.15
C GLU A 171 3.53 13.74 16.39
N MET A 172 3.58 14.16 15.12
CA MET A 172 2.39 14.29 14.27
C MET A 172 1.64 12.96 14.11
N VAL A 173 2.34 11.84 13.87
CA VAL A 173 1.69 10.52 13.80
C VAL A 173 1.04 10.14 15.13
N SER A 174 1.72 10.38 16.24
CA SER A 174 1.19 10.07 17.57
C SER A 174 -0.08 10.88 17.87
N ASN A 175 -0.04 12.19 17.60
CA ASN A 175 -1.19 13.09 17.76
C ASN A 175 -2.34 12.67 16.85
N PHE A 176 -2.08 12.35 15.58
CA PHE A 176 -3.10 11.87 14.66
C PHE A 176 -3.86 10.66 15.19
N TYR A 177 -3.16 9.67 15.77
CA TYR A 177 -3.80 8.48 16.33
C TYR A 177 -4.59 8.78 17.60
N ALA A 178 -4.08 9.68 18.45
CA ALA A 178 -4.78 10.13 19.64
C ALA A 178 -6.06 10.91 19.29
N ASP A 179 -5.97 11.84 18.34
CA ASP A 179 -7.10 12.66 17.88
C ASP A 179 -8.20 11.78 17.27
N ILE A 180 -7.84 10.79 16.43
CA ILE A 180 -8.81 9.83 15.90
C ILE A 180 -9.46 9.04 17.03
N ALA A 181 -8.70 8.60 18.04
CA ALA A 181 -9.28 7.87 19.17
C ALA A 181 -10.29 8.73 19.95
N MET A 182 -10.06 10.04 20.05
CA MET A 182 -10.95 11.00 20.69
C MET A 182 -12.20 11.36 19.86
N MET A 183 -12.20 11.10 18.56
CA MET A 183 -13.38 11.34 17.72
C MET A 183 -14.58 10.50 18.20
N PRO A 184 -15.82 10.99 18.02
CA PRO A 184 -17.02 10.20 18.23
C PRO A 184 -17.01 8.90 17.42
N GLN A 185 -17.58 7.85 17.98
CA GLN A 185 -17.72 6.58 17.28
C GLN A 185 -18.64 6.75 16.06
N ILE A 186 -18.23 6.20 14.92
CA ILE A 186 -19.03 6.19 13.70
C ILE A 186 -20.16 5.16 13.84
N SER A 187 -21.40 5.60 13.64
CA SER A 187 -22.54 4.69 13.68
C SER A 187 -22.63 3.80 12.43
N ASP A 188 -23.26 2.63 12.56
CA ASP A 188 -23.53 1.75 11.41
C ASP A 188 -24.32 2.47 10.30
N GLN A 189 -25.26 3.32 10.69
CA GLN A 189 -26.07 4.09 9.74
C GLN A 189 -25.22 5.10 8.96
N GLU A 190 -24.32 5.79 9.64
CA GLU A 190 -23.39 6.74 9.03
C GLU A 190 -22.43 6.03 8.07
N MET A 191 -21.84 4.91 8.50
CA MET A 191 -20.96 4.10 7.64
C MET A 191 -21.70 3.60 6.39
N ARG A 192 -22.91 3.03 6.56
CA ARG A 192 -23.74 2.59 5.43
C ARG A 192 -24.05 3.73 4.47
N SER A 193 -24.38 4.91 5.00
CA SER A 193 -24.67 6.09 4.19
C SER A 193 -23.43 6.60 3.43
N ALA A 194 -22.24 6.50 4.02
CA ALA A 194 -20.98 6.79 3.33
C ALA A 194 -20.71 5.79 2.20
N MET A 195 -20.84 4.48 2.47
CA MET A 195 -20.60 3.42 1.48
C MET A 195 -21.62 3.44 0.32
N GLN A 196 -22.89 3.75 0.59
CA GLN A 196 -23.92 3.91 -0.44
C GLN A 196 -23.59 5.08 -1.39
N ARG A 197 -23.12 6.21 -0.84
CA ARG A 197 -22.69 7.35 -1.67
C ARG A 197 -21.53 6.99 -2.59
N LEU A 198 -20.61 6.14 -2.15
CA LEU A 198 -19.51 5.67 -2.99
C LEU A 198 -19.96 4.64 -4.05
N SER A 199 -21.04 3.91 -3.78
CA SER A 199 -21.57 2.87 -4.68
C SER A 199 -22.18 3.42 -5.98
N ILE A 200 -22.36 4.75 -6.11
CA ILE A 200 -22.80 5.38 -7.37
C ILE A 200 -21.81 5.13 -8.53
N HIS A 201 -20.55 4.81 -8.21
CA HIS A 201 -19.50 4.50 -9.17
C HIS A 201 -19.56 3.05 -9.68
N GLN A 202 -20.56 2.25 -9.31
CA GLN A 202 -20.69 0.84 -9.74
C GLN A 202 -20.62 0.68 -11.27
N GLN A 203 -21.14 1.64 -12.04
CA GLN A 203 -21.14 1.59 -13.50
C GLN A 203 -19.77 1.88 -14.14
N GLN A 204 -18.76 2.24 -13.35
CA GLN A 204 -17.41 2.50 -13.85
C GLN A 204 -16.56 1.23 -14.01
N PHE A 205 -17.04 0.09 -13.50
CA PHE A 205 -16.31 -1.17 -13.50
C PHE A 205 -17.10 -2.29 -14.17
N ASP A 206 -16.44 -3.10 -15.00
CA ASP A 206 -17.04 -4.31 -15.57
C ASP A 206 -17.04 -5.43 -14.52
N THR A 207 -18.16 -5.56 -13.82
CA THR A 207 -18.36 -6.61 -12.81
C THR A 207 -18.31 -8.01 -13.40
N LEU A 208 -18.74 -8.18 -14.66
CA LEU A 208 -18.75 -9.49 -15.30
C LEU A 208 -17.33 -9.95 -15.62
N ALA A 209 -16.47 -9.05 -16.11
CA ALA A 209 -15.05 -9.34 -16.31
C ALA A 209 -14.36 -9.71 -14.99
N ALA A 210 -14.59 -8.93 -13.92
CA ALA A 210 -14.04 -9.23 -12.60
C ALA A 210 -14.50 -10.61 -12.07
N LEU A 211 -15.78 -10.95 -12.23
CA LEU A 211 -16.32 -12.25 -11.83
C LEU A 211 -15.70 -13.41 -12.61
N LYS A 212 -15.45 -13.25 -13.90
CA LYS A 212 -14.77 -14.26 -14.73
C LYS A 212 -13.36 -14.53 -14.22
N GLU A 213 -12.58 -13.48 -13.96
CA GLU A 213 -11.22 -13.59 -13.42
C GLU A 213 -11.23 -14.24 -12.03
N LEU A 214 -12.17 -13.86 -11.15
CA LEU A 214 -12.32 -14.48 -9.83
C LEU A 214 -12.67 -15.98 -9.93
N TYR A 215 -13.52 -16.36 -10.89
CA TYR A 215 -13.94 -17.75 -11.05
C TYR A 215 -12.79 -18.69 -11.42
N ILE A 216 -11.73 -18.20 -12.07
CA ILE A 216 -10.52 -18.98 -12.36
C ILE A 216 -9.94 -19.58 -11.08
N TYR A 217 -9.85 -18.77 -10.01
CA TYR A 217 -9.36 -19.24 -8.71
C TYR A 217 -10.35 -20.19 -8.04
N VAL A 218 -11.65 -19.89 -8.12
CA VAL A 218 -12.71 -20.74 -7.56
C VAL A 218 -12.67 -22.14 -8.18
N SER A 219 -12.57 -22.23 -9.50
CA SER A 219 -12.46 -23.49 -10.22
C SER A 219 -11.20 -24.25 -9.83
N LYS A 220 -10.05 -23.57 -9.77
CA LYS A 220 -8.75 -24.17 -9.42
C LYS A 220 -8.73 -24.77 -8.02
N TYR A 221 -9.36 -24.12 -7.04
CA TYR A 221 -9.35 -24.53 -5.63
C TYR A 221 -10.70 -25.09 -5.17
N ARG A 222 -11.55 -25.53 -6.12
CA ARG A 222 -12.92 -25.97 -5.85
C ARG A 222 -13.02 -27.05 -4.77
N PRO A 223 -12.21 -28.12 -4.76
CA PRO A 223 -12.29 -29.14 -3.71
C PRO A 223 -12.05 -28.57 -2.31
N GLN A 224 -11.00 -27.74 -2.15
CA GLN A 224 -10.64 -27.15 -0.86
C GLN A 224 -11.69 -26.14 -0.38
N ILE A 225 -12.21 -25.31 -1.30
CA ILE A 225 -13.28 -24.36 -0.97
C ILE A 225 -14.53 -25.11 -0.52
N LYS A 226 -14.89 -26.18 -1.23
CA LYS A 226 -16.07 -26.99 -0.92
C LYS A 226 -15.96 -27.65 0.45
N GLU A 227 -14.82 -28.26 0.75
CA GLU A 227 -14.53 -28.86 2.05
C GLU A 227 -14.73 -27.86 3.20
N VAL A 228 -14.15 -26.66 3.09
CA VAL A 228 -14.30 -25.60 4.10
C VAL A 228 -15.77 -25.16 4.24
N LEU A 229 -16.51 -25.04 3.14
CA LEU A 229 -17.94 -24.67 3.16
C LEU A 229 -18.82 -25.76 3.80
N GLU A 230 -18.41 -27.03 3.74
CA GLU A 230 -19.13 -28.15 4.36
C GLU A 230 -18.80 -28.29 5.85
N MET A 231 -17.56 -27.96 6.24
CA MET A 231 -17.12 -27.96 7.63
C MET A 231 -17.72 -26.80 8.45
N ASP A 232 -17.95 -25.64 7.84
CA ASP A 232 -18.56 -24.51 8.52
C ASP A 232 -20.08 -24.69 8.71
N MET A 233 -20.54 -24.65 9.95
CA MET A 233 -21.96 -24.89 10.29
C MET A 233 -22.90 -23.85 9.66
N THR A 234 -22.46 -22.60 9.51
CA THR A 234 -23.30 -21.53 8.95
C THR A 234 -23.42 -21.70 7.44
N ALA A 235 -22.30 -21.96 6.76
CA ALA A 235 -22.24 -22.20 5.33
C ALA A 235 -23.02 -23.48 4.93
N SER A 236 -22.91 -24.53 5.73
CA SER A 236 -23.65 -25.78 5.54
C SER A 236 -25.16 -25.58 5.65
N LYS A 237 -25.63 -24.86 6.69
CA LYS A 237 -27.06 -24.47 6.84
C LYS A 237 -27.58 -23.63 5.68
N LEU A 238 -26.72 -22.80 5.08
CA LEU A 238 -27.06 -21.96 3.92
C LEU A 238 -26.85 -22.67 2.57
N HIS A 239 -26.46 -23.95 2.59
CA HIS A 239 -26.18 -24.79 1.43
C HIS A 239 -25.19 -24.14 0.45
N LEU A 240 -24.16 -23.45 0.97
CA LEU A 240 -23.22 -22.69 0.14
C LEU A 240 -22.36 -23.58 -0.77
N SER A 241 -21.96 -24.76 -0.30
CA SER A 241 -21.26 -25.78 -1.11
C SER A 241 -22.08 -26.17 -2.35
N HIS A 242 -23.37 -26.45 -2.17
CA HIS A 242 -24.26 -26.78 -3.29
C HIS A 242 -24.49 -25.58 -4.23
N LYS A 243 -24.60 -24.35 -3.70
CA LYS A 243 -24.70 -23.14 -4.54
C LYS A 243 -23.45 -22.94 -5.39
N LEU A 244 -22.27 -23.24 -4.85
CA LEU A 244 -21.02 -23.20 -5.60
C LEU A 244 -21.03 -24.20 -6.76
N ASP A 245 -21.52 -25.42 -6.53
CA ASP A 245 -21.67 -26.42 -7.59
C ASP A 245 -22.67 -25.97 -8.67
N LEU A 246 -23.75 -25.28 -8.30
CA LEU A 246 -24.70 -24.72 -9.25
C LEU A 246 -24.06 -23.63 -10.12
N VAL A 247 -23.25 -22.74 -9.53
CA VAL A 247 -22.49 -21.72 -10.28
C VAL A 247 -21.56 -22.38 -11.28
N ALA A 248 -20.83 -23.42 -10.85
CA ALA A 248 -19.91 -24.16 -11.71
C ALA A 248 -20.63 -24.86 -12.88
N ALA A 249 -21.73 -25.57 -12.60
CA ALA A 249 -22.54 -26.21 -13.62
C ALA A 249 -23.11 -25.21 -14.64
N THR A 250 -23.55 -24.04 -14.18
CA THR A 250 -24.07 -22.99 -15.06
C THR A 250 -22.98 -22.46 -16.00
N LEU A 251 -21.79 -22.16 -15.46
CA LEU A 251 -20.69 -21.62 -16.24
C LEU A 251 -20.11 -22.66 -17.20
N GLU A 252 -19.88 -23.90 -16.75
CA GLU A 252 -19.39 -25.01 -17.58
C GLU A 252 -20.39 -25.39 -18.69
N GLY A 253 -21.69 -25.34 -18.40
CA GLY A 253 -22.76 -25.52 -19.39
C GLY A 253 -22.75 -24.41 -20.46
N MET A 254 -22.55 -23.16 -20.06
CA MET A 254 -22.42 -22.03 -20.99
C MET A 254 -21.17 -22.16 -21.88
N PHE A 255 -20.03 -22.61 -21.34
CA PHE A 255 -18.82 -22.84 -22.14
C PHE A 255 -19.01 -23.94 -23.19
N LYS A 256 -19.71 -25.04 -22.85
CA LYS A 256 -20.05 -26.09 -23.81
C LYS A 256 -20.97 -25.60 -24.92
N ILE A 257 -21.98 -24.78 -24.59
CA ILE A 257 -22.90 -24.20 -25.59
C ILE A 257 -22.15 -23.22 -26.50
N PHE A 258 -21.28 -22.37 -25.96
CA PHE A 258 -20.49 -21.42 -26.75
C PHE A 258 -19.52 -22.14 -27.71
N TYR A 259 -18.86 -23.21 -27.27
CA TYR A 259 -18.00 -24.04 -28.13
C TYR A 259 -18.78 -24.71 -29.27
N LEU A 260 -19.98 -25.25 -28.99
CA LEU A 260 -20.82 -25.90 -30.00
C LEU A 260 -21.41 -24.92 -31.03
N ILE A 261 -21.59 -23.64 -30.68
CA ILE A 261 -22.09 -22.61 -31.59
C ILE A 261 -20.96 -22.04 -32.46
N HIS A 262 -19.75 -21.90 -31.93
CA HIS A 262 -18.63 -21.26 -32.62
C HIS A 262 -17.66 -22.22 -33.33
N TYR A 263 -17.72 -23.52 -33.01
CA TYR A 263 -16.93 -24.57 -33.66
C TYR A 263 -17.82 -25.79 -33.95
N PRO A 264 -18.62 -25.75 -35.05
CA PRO A 264 -19.47 -26.87 -35.47
C PRO A 264 -18.67 -28.06 -36.03
#